data_AF-A0A2P8GLG6-F1
#
_entry.id   AF-A0A2P8GLG6-F1
#
_cell.length_a   1.000
_cell.length_b   1.000
_cell.length_c   1.000
_cell.angle_alpha   90.00
_cell.angle_beta   90.00
_cell.angle_gamma   90.00
#
_symmetry.space_group_name_H-M   'P 1'
#
loop_
_entity.id
_entity.type
_entity.pdbx_description
1 polymer ?
#
loop_
_entity_poly.entity_id
_entity_poly.type
_entity_poly.pdbx_seq_one_letter_code
_entity_poly.pdbx_strand_id
1 'polypeptide(L)'
;MENFDATNTNYTSDLVNNLLSHISPAEQDQTDHKMKMAAKIHAALKAKGWKSLDLARELHLKSPSLVSKWLSGTHNFTMDTLVDIQRVLGIRLLDADLAIAPPPLNVNVTVPVVPSSLKDVIQGPLYKIASQSGGLTGSPVNA
;
A
#
# COMPACT_ATOMS: atom_id res chain seq x y z
N MET A 1 -3.62 -36.50 -23.36
CA MET A 1 -3.11 -35.32 -22.64
C MET A 1 -4.03 -35.18 -21.43
N GLU A 2 -3.67 -35.83 -20.32
CA GLU A 2 -4.53 -35.86 -19.13
C GLU A 2 -4.52 -34.50 -18.43
N ASN A 3 -5.71 -34.04 -18.04
CA ASN A 3 -5.96 -32.78 -17.39
C ASN A 3 -5.40 -32.79 -15.95
N PHE A 4 -4.34 -32.01 -15.73
CA PHE A 4 -3.73 -31.80 -14.41
C PHE A 4 -4.43 -30.65 -13.67
N ASP A 5 -5.76 -30.66 -13.54
CA ASP A 5 -6.49 -29.50 -13.00
C ASP A 5 -7.77 -29.84 -12.23
N ALA A 6 -7.70 -30.76 -11.26
CA ALA A 6 -8.86 -31.13 -10.45
C ALA A 6 -8.57 -31.47 -8.98
N THR A 7 -7.66 -30.74 -8.31
CA THR A 7 -7.53 -30.83 -6.83
C THR A 7 -7.79 -29.48 -6.17
N ASN A 8 -8.98 -28.91 -6.39
CA ASN A 8 -9.52 -27.87 -5.52
C ASN A 8 -10.58 -28.48 -4.60
N THR A 9 -10.11 -29.29 -3.66
CA THR A 9 -10.93 -29.87 -2.59
C THR A 9 -10.55 -29.17 -1.29
N ASN A 10 -11.45 -28.35 -0.78
CA ASN A 10 -11.41 -27.82 0.59
C ASN A 10 -11.49 -28.98 1.60
N TYR A 11 -10.38 -29.68 1.83
CA TYR A 11 -10.27 -30.69 2.88
C TYR A 11 -10.03 -29.98 4.21
N THR A 12 -11.10 -29.45 4.81
CA THR A 12 -11.11 -29.17 6.25
C THR A 12 -11.83 -30.36 6.89
N SER A 13 -11.09 -31.25 7.55
CA SER A 13 -11.70 -32.35 8.28
C SER A 13 -12.14 -31.87 9.66
N ASP A 14 -13.12 -32.55 10.26
CA ASP A 14 -13.54 -32.27 11.64
C ASP A 14 -12.37 -32.37 12.63
N LEU A 15 -11.38 -33.19 12.31
CA LEU A 15 -10.14 -33.35 13.08
C LEU A 15 -9.25 -32.10 12.99
N VAL A 16 -9.08 -31.52 11.79
CA VAL A 16 -8.35 -30.25 11.62
C VAL A 16 -9.09 -29.12 12.34
N ASN A 17 -10.41 -29.03 12.19
CA ASN A 17 -11.20 -28.00 12.88
C ASN A 17 -11.13 -28.15 14.41
N ASN A 18 -11.19 -29.37 14.93
CA ASN A 18 -11.04 -29.64 16.35
C ASN A 18 -9.65 -29.21 16.87
N LEU A 19 -8.58 -29.53 16.13
CA LEU A 19 -7.23 -29.09 16.48
C LEU A 19 -7.09 -27.56 16.47
N LEU A 20 -7.63 -26.89 15.43
CA LEU A 20 -7.59 -25.43 15.33
C LEU A 20 -8.44 -24.74 16.39
N SER A 21 -9.52 -25.36 16.87
CA SER A 21 -10.38 -24.82 17.92
C SER A 21 -9.68 -24.66 19.29
N HIS A 22 -8.54 -25.33 19.47
CA HIS A 22 -7.71 -25.20 20.66
C HIS A 22 -6.71 -24.05 20.60
N ILE A 23 -6.54 -23.40 19.44
CA ILE A 23 -5.65 -22.25 19.28
C ILE A 23 -6.40 -20.99 19.70
N SER A 24 -5.86 -20.25 20.66
CA SER A 24 -6.47 -18.99 21.06
C SER A 24 -6.33 -17.92 19.96
N PRO A 25 -7.24 -16.95 19.88
CA PRO A 25 -7.12 -15.85 18.92
C PRO A 25 -5.79 -15.08 19.05
N ALA A 26 -5.25 -14.96 20.26
CA ALA A 26 -3.96 -14.30 20.50
C ALA A 26 -2.76 -15.09 19.94
N GLU A 27 -2.78 -16.42 20.06
CA GLU A 27 -1.75 -17.28 19.47
C GLU A 27 -1.81 -17.28 17.94
N GLN A 28 -3.03 -17.26 17.39
CA GLN A 28 -3.23 -17.13 15.95
C GLN A 28 -2.69 -15.79 15.46
N ASP A 29 -3.05 -14.69 16.13
CA ASP A 29 -2.59 -13.35 15.75
C ASP A 29 -1.06 -13.22 15.80
N GLN A 30 -0.42 -13.77 16.85
CA GLN A 30 1.04 -13.81 16.94
C GLN A 30 1.66 -14.61 15.79
N THR A 31 1.08 -15.75 15.44
CA THR A 31 1.54 -16.62 14.35
C THR A 31 1.40 -15.92 13.01
N ASP A 32 0.27 -15.26 12.76
CA ASP A 32 0.01 -14.50 11.54
C ASP A 32 1.04 -13.38 11.37
N HIS A 33 1.34 -12.62 12.42
CA HIS A 33 2.36 -11.57 12.39
C HIS A 33 3.75 -12.13 12.06
N LYS A 34 4.16 -13.23 12.69
CA LYS A 34 5.44 -13.90 12.41
C LYS A 34 5.53 -14.37 10.95
N MET A 35 4.47 -14.99 10.44
CA MET A 35 4.40 -15.47 9.05
C MET A 35 4.44 -14.30 8.05
N LYS A 36 3.73 -13.20 8.32
CA LYS A 36 3.78 -11.98 7.49
C LYS A 36 5.20 -11.40 7.44
N MET A 37 5.88 -11.33 8.58
CA MET A 37 7.27 -10.87 8.63
C MET A 37 8.21 -11.79 7.83
N ALA A 38 8.10 -13.11 8.04
CA ALA A 38 8.87 -14.11 7.32
C ALA A 38 8.66 -14.01 5.79
N ALA A 39 7.41 -13.90 5.35
CA ALA A 39 7.06 -13.75 3.94
C ALA A 39 7.65 -12.46 3.33
N LYS A 40 7.61 -11.35 4.07
CA LYS A 40 8.18 -10.06 3.64
C LYS A 40 9.70 -10.14 3.48
N ILE A 41 10.39 -10.77 4.42
CA ILE A 41 11.83 -11.02 4.34
C ILE A 41 12.14 -11.93 3.15
N HIS A 42 11.40 -13.03 2.98
CA HIS A 42 11.59 -13.95 1.86
C HIS A 42 11.41 -13.26 0.49
N ALA A 43 10.38 -12.41 0.35
CA ALA A 43 10.17 -11.63 -0.87
C ALA A 43 11.34 -10.68 -1.16
N ALA A 44 11.87 -10.01 -0.13
CA ALA A 44 13.03 -9.13 -0.26
C ALA A 44 14.30 -9.88 -0.67
N LEU A 45 14.53 -11.08 -0.12
CA LEU A 45 15.63 -11.95 -0.54
C LEU A 45 15.50 -12.34 -2.02
N LYS A 46 14.31 -12.77 -2.44
CA LYS A 46 14.03 -13.13 -3.84
C LYS A 46 14.27 -11.95 -4.78
N ALA A 47 13.86 -10.74 -4.39
CA ALA A 47 14.07 -9.53 -5.19
C ALA A 47 15.57 -9.19 -5.38
N LYS A 48 16.42 -9.51 -4.39
CA LYS A 48 17.88 -9.34 -4.48
C LYS A 48 18.60 -10.54 -5.11
N GLY A 49 17.89 -11.62 -5.44
CA GLY A 49 18.49 -12.89 -5.89
C GLY A 49 19.26 -13.63 -4.79
N TRP A 50 18.97 -13.32 -3.52
CA TRP A 50 19.68 -13.88 -2.36
C TRP A 50 19.03 -15.16 -1.85
N LYS A 51 19.85 -16.05 -1.32
CA LYS A 51 19.43 -17.21 -0.55
C LYS A 51 19.52 -16.92 0.95
N SER A 52 18.94 -17.78 1.78
CA SER A 52 19.03 -17.69 3.25
C SER A 52 20.48 -17.63 3.76
N LEU A 53 21.40 -18.32 3.07
CA LEU A 53 22.82 -18.32 3.40
C LEU A 53 23.48 -16.95 3.18
N ASP A 54 23.03 -16.20 2.17
CA ASP A 54 23.58 -14.88 1.88
C ASP A 54 23.14 -13.89 2.96
N LEU A 55 21.87 -13.93 3.38
CA LEU A 55 21.40 -13.15 4.52
C LEU A 55 22.17 -13.49 5.80
N ALA A 56 22.42 -14.78 6.07
CA ALA A 56 23.20 -15.19 7.23
C ALA A 56 24.63 -14.64 7.20
N ARG A 57 25.25 -14.57 6.02
CA ARG A 57 26.59 -14.03 5.81
C ARG A 57 26.63 -12.53 6.08
N GLU A 58 25.68 -11.78 5.54
CA GLU A 58 25.57 -10.33 5.69
C GLU A 58 25.21 -9.90 7.12
N LEU A 59 24.49 -10.75 7.86
CA LEU A 59 24.21 -10.56 9.27
C LEU A 59 25.31 -11.11 10.20
N HIS A 60 26.39 -11.67 9.65
CA HIS A 60 27.49 -12.29 10.39
C HIS A 60 27.02 -13.34 11.42
N LEU A 61 25.98 -14.11 11.09
CA LEU A 61 25.41 -15.10 11.99
C LEU A 61 26.33 -16.32 12.11
N LYS A 62 26.57 -16.74 13.35
CA LYS A 62 27.30 -17.99 13.65
C LYS A 62 26.55 -19.24 13.17
N SER A 63 25.22 -19.18 13.07
CA SER A 63 24.37 -20.30 12.67
C SER A 63 23.44 -19.90 11.52
N PRO A 64 23.77 -20.27 10.27
CA PRO A 64 22.95 -19.96 9.10
C PRO A 64 21.55 -20.58 9.14
N SER A 65 21.38 -21.69 9.87
CA SER A 65 20.09 -22.36 10.04
C SER A 65 19.03 -21.50 10.75
N LEU A 66 19.47 -20.47 11.48
CA LEU A 66 18.57 -19.54 12.14
C LEU A 66 17.73 -18.76 11.13
N VAL A 67 18.29 -18.40 9.97
CA VAL A 67 17.55 -17.72 8.90
C VAL A 67 16.42 -18.61 8.39
N SER A 68 16.67 -19.91 8.18
CA SER A 68 15.62 -20.84 7.74
C SER A 68 14.48 -20.94 8.76
N LYS A 69 14.79 -20.92 10.06
CA LYS A 69 13.79 -20.94 11.16
C LYS A 69 12.98 -19.65 11.22
N TRP A 70 13.60 -18.52 10.93
CA TRP A 70 12.89 -17.24 10.78
C TRP A 70 11.95 -17.26 9.59
N LEU A 71 12.40 -17.78 8.45
CA LEU A 71 11.59 -17.85 7.23
C LEU A 71 10.45 -18.88 7.31
N SER A 72 10.54 -19.87 8.21
CA SER A 72 9.41 -20.76 8.50
C SER A 72 8.36 -20.13 9.44
N GLY A 73 8.63 -18.97 10.04
CA GLY A 73 7.72 -18.30 10.98
C GLY A 73 7.59 -18.99 12.35
N THR A 74 8.37 -20.05 12.60
CA THR A 74 8.33 -20.85 13.84
C THR A 74 9.30 -20.36 14.91
N HIS A 75 10.03 -19.27 14.64
CA HIS A 75 11.01 -18.71 15.55
C HIS A 75 10.75 -17.23 15.80
N ASN A 76 11.03 -16.80 17.03
CA ASN A 76 10.89 -15.40 17.41
C ASN A 76 12.05 -14.57 16.82
N PHE A 77 11.74 -13.32 16.50
CA PHE A 77 12.73 -12.30 16.18
C PHE A 77 12.96 -11.42 17.41
N THR A 78 14.20 -10.99 17.63
CA THR A 78 14.46 -9.85 18.52
C THR A 78 14.33 -8.54 17.74
N MET A 79 14.10 -7.43 18.44
CA MET A 79 14.04 -6.11 17.81
C MET A 79 15.34 -5.78 17.08
N ASP A 80 16.50 -6.03 17.69
CA ASP A 80 17.81 -5.82 17.08
C ASP A 80 17.96 -6.58 15.76
N THR A 81 17.52 -7.85 15.75
CA THR A 81 17.54 -8.68 14.54
C THR A 81 16.68 -8.08 13.43
N LEU A 82 15.47 -7.61 13.74
CA LEU A 82 14.60 -6.99 12.75
C LEU A 82 15.21 -5.70 12.19
N VAL A 83 15.82 -4.88 13.04
CA VAL A 83 16.51 -3.65 12.63
C VAL A 83 17.68 -3.96 11.69
N ASP A 84 18.48 -4.97 12.00
CA ASP A 84 19.59 -5.39 11.13
C ASP A 84 19.12 -5.94 9.79
N ILE A 85 18.06 -6.76 9.79
CA ILE A 85 17.46 -7.28 8.54
C ILE A 85 16.93 -6.13 7.69
N GLN A 86 16.23 -5.14 8.28
CA GLN A 86 15.75 -3.95 7.55
C GLN A 86 16.90 -3.23 6.86
N ARG A 87 18.02 -3.01 7.57
CA ARG A 87 19.21 -2.32 7.06
C ARG A 87 19.89 -3.10 5.93
N VAL A 88 20.11 -4.39 6.11
CA VAL A 88 20.80 -5.25 5.13
C VAL A 88 19.95 -5.46 3.86
N LEU A 89 18.64 -5.66 4.04
CA LEU A 89 17.75 -5.89 2.90
C LEU A 89 17.26 -4.58 2.25
N GLY A 90 17.29 -3.46 2.97
CA GLY A 90 16.77 -2.17 2.48
C GLY A 90 15.24 -2.14 2.48
N ILE A 91 14.61 -2.75 3.49
CA ILE A 91 13.15 -2.85 3.61
C ILE A 91 12.67 -2.27 4.94
N ARG A 92 11.40 -1.89 5.02
CA ARG A 92 10.73 -1.55 6.29
C ARG A 92 9.97 -2.76 6.80
N LEU A 93 10.29 -3.25 7.98
CA LEU A 93 9.59 -4.32 8.72
C LEU A 93 8.76 -3.76 9.86
N LEU A 94 9.26 -2.73 10.54
CA LEU A 94 8.65 -2.09 11.69
C LEU A 94 8.06 -0.74 11.31
N ASP A 95 6.91 -0.41 11.88
CA ASP A 95 6.30 0.92 11.79
C ASP A 95 6.43 1.60 13.16
N ALA A 96 7.61 2.18 13.41
CA ALA A 96 7.95 2.83 14.68
C ALA A 96 7.88 4.36 14.59
N ASP A 97 7.80 4.91 13.39
CA ASP A 97 7.72 6.34 13.16
C ASP A 97 6.28 6.81 13.37
N LEU A 98 6.11 7.89 14.13
CA LEU A 98 4.80 8.51 14.28
C LEU A 98 4.41 9.14 12.93
N ALA A 99 3.22 8.82 12.44
CA ALA A 99 2.62 9.50 11.30
C ALA A 99 2.33 10.96 11.70
N ILE A 100 3.28 11.86 11.47
CA ILE A 100 3.04 13.28 11.57
C ILE A 100 2.18 13.62 10.35
N ALA A 101 0.88 13.87 10.54
CA ALA A 101 0.03 14.36 9.48
C ALA A 101 0.72 15.58 8.86
N PRO A 102 0.94 15.62 7.52
CA PRO A 102 1.57 16.78 6.92
C PRO A 102 0.71 18.02 7.25
N PRO A 103 1.34 19.16 7.60
CA PRO A 103 0.58 20.38 7.86
C PRO A 103 -0.26 20.71 6.62
N PRO A 104 -1.49 21.26 6.79
CA PRO A 104 -2.32 21.64 5.65
C PRO A 104 -1.57 22.62 4.74
N LEU A 105 -1.50 22.30 3.45
CA LEU A 105 -0.94 23.17 2.42
C LEU A 105 -1.93 24.32 2.15
N ASN A 106 -1.69 25.48 2.74
CA ASN A 106 -2.44 26.70 2.44
C ASN A 106 -1.86 27.37 1.18
N VAL A 107 -2.56 27.27 0.04
CA VAL A 107 -2.14 27.92 -1.21
C VAL A 107 -2.92 29.23 -1.40
N ASN A 108 -2.22 30.37 -1.32
CA ASN A 108 -2.80 31.67 -1.63
C ASN A 108 -2.70 31.93 -3.14
N VAL A 109 -3.82 31.83 -3.86
CA VAL A 109 -3.89 32.20 -5.27
C VAL A 109 -4.22 33.69 -5.38
N THR A 110 -3.24 34.49 -5.79
CA THR A 110 -3.48 35.90 -6.15
C THR A 110 -3.80 35.95 -7.65
N VAL A 111 -5.08 36.14 -7.97
CA VAL A 111 -5.49 36.46 -9.35
C VAL A 111 -5.34 37.98 -9.52
N PRO A 112 -4.59 38.47 -10.51
CA PRO A 112 -4.63 39.90 -10.83
C PRO A 112 -6.07 40.22 -11.25
N VAL A 113 -6.76 41.05 -10.48
CA VAL A 113 -7.98 41.70 -10.94
C VAL A 113 -7.57 42.52 -12.15
N VAL A 114 -7.90 42.00 -13.33
CA VAL A 114 -7.94 42.80 -14.55
C VAL A 114 -8.91 43.93 -14.24
N PRO A 115 -8.49 45.20 -14.32
CA PRO A 115 -9.38 46.31 -14.02
C PRO A 115 -10.63 46.21 -14.90
N SER A 116 -11.74 46.62 -14.31
CA SER A 116 -13.12 46.61 -14.82
C SER A 116 -13.30 47.15 -16.26
N SER A 117 -12.26 47.72 -16.85
CA SER A 117 -12.14 48.27 -18.19
C SER A 117 -11.96 47.24 -19.32
N LEU A 118 -11.92 45.94 -19.02
CA LEU A 118 -12.00 44.89 -20.07
C LEU A 118 -13.41 44.35 -20.33
N LYS A 119 -14.44 44.87 -19.65
CA LYS A 119 -15.85 44.53 -19.95
C LYS A 119 -16.22 44.82 -21.41
N ASP A 120 -15.61 45.84 -22.00
CA ASP A 120 -15.96 46.29 -23.35
C ASP A 120 -15.31 45.45 -24.48
N VAL A 121 -14.20 44.76 -24.21
CA VAL A 121 -13.51 43.94 -25.25
C VAL A 121 -14.17 42.58 -25.43
N ILE A 122 -14.75 42.01 -24.36
CA ILE A 122 -15.37 40.68 -24.41
C ILE A 122 -16.80 40.74 -25.01
N GLN A 123 -17.43 41.93 -25.04
CA GLN A 123 -18.78 42.12 -25.59
C GLN A 123 -18.84 42.27 -27.13
N GLY A 124 -17.71 42.53 -27.80
CA GLY A 124 -17.66 42.71 -29.25
C GLY A 124 -17.86 41.42 -30.08
N PRO A 125 -17.25 40.28 -29.73
CA PRO A 125 -17.36 39.07 -30.57
C PRO A 125 -18.54 38.15 -30.24
N LEU A 126 -19.10 38.19 -29.02
CA LEU A 126 -20.12 37.20 -28.61
C LEU A 126 -21.54 37.47 -29.13
N TYR A 127 -21.86 38.69 -29.56
CA TYR A 127 -23.17 39.01 -30.15
C TYR A 127 -23.35 38.52 -31.59
N LYS A 128 -22.28 38.08 -32.28
CA LYS A 128 -22.39 37.55 -33.65
C LYS A 128 -22.79 36.09 -33.74
N ILE A 129 -22.79 35.36 -32.62
CA ILE A 129 -23.14 33.92 -32.59
C ILE A 129 -24.64 33.71 -32.29
N ALA A 130 -25.29 34.67 -31.62
CA ALA A 130 -26.69 34.53 -31.16
C ALA A 130 -27.76 34.94 -32.20
N SER A 131 -27.38 35.50 -33.35
CA SER A 131 -28.33 35.92 -34.41
C SER A 131 -28.44 34.94 -35.59
N GLN A 132 -27.71 33.81 -35.58
CA GLN A 132 -27.77 32.80 -36.64
C GLN A 132 -28.57 31.53 -36.28
N SER A 133 -29.03 31.39 -35.04
CA SER A 133 -29.95 30.32 -34.64
C SER A 133 -31.27 30.96 -34.20
N GLY A 134 -32.22 31.07 -35.13
CA GLY A 134 -33.55 31.56 -34.82
C GLY A 134 -34.30 30.66 -33.82
N GLY A 135 -34.98 31.28 -32.85
CA GLY A 135 -36.05 30.63 -32.10
C GLY A 135 -36.26 31.08 -30.66
N LEU A 136 -37.17 32.06 -30.49
CA LEU A 136 -38.20 32.18 -29.44
C LEU A 136 -37.75 32.38 -27.97
N THR A 137 -37.67 33.63 -27.52
CA THR A 137 -38.68 34.40 -26.75
C THR A 137 -38.71 34.13 -25.24
N GLY A 138 -38.23 35.10 -24.47
CA GLY A 138 -38.45 35.22 -23.02
C GLY A 138 -37.78 36.48 -22.46
N SER A 139 -38.53 37.58 -22.39
CA SER A 139 -38.13 38.89 -21.88
C SER A 139 -37.77 38.90 -20.37
N PRO A 140 -37.07 39.96 -19.89
CA PRO A 140 -36.33 39.94 -18.63
C PRO A 140 -37.24 40.21 -17.43
N VAL A 141 -36.97 39.54 -16.31
CA VAL A 141 -37.47 39.99 -15.00
C VAL A 141 -36.40 40.87 -14.38
N ASN A 142 -36.70 42.17 -14.33
CA ASN A 142 -36.03 43.16 -13.50
C ASN A 142 -36.80 43.26 -12.18
N ALA A 143 -36.15 42.93 -11.06
CA ALA A 143 -36.19 43.59 -9.74
C ALA A 143 -35.30 42.80 -8.78
#